data_AF-A0A2D0IAR9-F1
#
_entry.id   AF-A0A2D0IAR9-F1
#
_cell.length_a   1.000
_cell.length_b   1.000
_cell.length_c   1.000
_cell.angle_alpha   90.00
_cell.angle_beta   90.00
_cell.angle_gamma   90.00
#
_symmetry.space_group_name_H-M   'P 1'
#
loop_
_entity.id
_entity.type
_entity.pdbx_description
1 polymer ?
#
loop_
_entity_poly.entity_id
_entity_poly.type
_entity_poly.pdbx_seq_one_letter_code
_entity_poly.pdbx_strand_id
1 'polypeptide(L)'
;MAGTTLLALLDDIASILDDVATMTKLAAKKTAGVLGDDLALNAQQVTGVQASRELPVVLAVAKGSLVNKAILVPAALLISWLVPWLITPLLMLGGAFLCFEGFEKLAHKWLHAAESETEHRQIVQALADPVVDLVAFEKDKIKGAVRTDFILSAEIVVITLGTVAAASLMQRVTVLVGISILMTVGVYGLVAGIVKLDDLGLHLQRSDSSLRRAIGSGLLQAAPWLMKTLSLVGTAAMFMVGGGILLHGWPALAHGVEGVTAGWG
;
A
#
# COMPACT_ATOMS: atom_id res chain seq x y z
N MET A 1 -39.90 -12.42 28.62
CA MET A 1 -38.51 -12.27 29.11
C MET A 1 -37.43 -12.84 28.17
N ALA A 2 -37.76 -13.46 27.03
CA ALA A 2 -36.74 -13.89 26.04
C ALA A 2 -36.37 -12.80 25.00
N GLY A 3 -37.32 -11.92 24.63
CA GLY A 3 -37.09 -10.83 23.68
C GLY A 3 -36.14 -9.75 24.20
N THR A 4 -36.14 -9.49 25.51
CA THR A 4 -35.21 -8.55 26.16
C THR A 4 -33.76 -9.05 26.14
N THR A 5 -33.55 -10.37 26.22
CA THR A 5 -32.21 -10.99 26.17
C THR A 5 -31.64 -11.01 24.75
N LEU A 6 -32.49 -11.22 23.73
CA LEU A 6 -32.08 -11.14 22.33
C LEU A 6 -31.75 -9.70 21.92
N LEU A 7 -32.57 -8.73 22.34
CA LEU A 7 -32.31 -7.32 22.05
C LEU A 7 -31.04 -6.82 22.73
N ALA A 8 -30.77 -7.26 23.98
CA ALA A 8 -29.50 -6.96 24.65
C ALA A 8 -28.29 -7.58 23.93
N LEU A 9 -28.38 -8.83 23.46
CA LEU A 9 -27.32 -9.45 22.67
C LEU A 9 -27.07 -8.73 21.33
N LEU A 10 -28.13 -8.27 20.67
CA LEU A 10 -28.01 -7.50 19.45
C LEU A 10 -27.39 -6.12 19.70
N ASP A 11 -27.70 -5.49 20.83
CA ASP A 11 -27.13 -4.21 21.25
C ASP A 11 -25.63 -4.36 21.57
N ASP A 12 -25.24 -5.43 22.28
CA ASP A 12 -23.84 -5.76 22.54
C ASP A 12 -23.05 -6.02 21.23
N ILE A 13 -23.65 -6.75 20.28
CA ILE A 13 -23.05 -6.97 18.96
C ILE A 13 -22.91 -5.63 18.22
N ALA A 14 -23.94 -4.78 18.24
CA ALA A 14 -23.92 -3.48 17.59
C ALA A 14 -22.82 -2.58 18.16
N SER A 15 -22.66 -2.55 19.49
CA SER A 15 -21.59 -1.80 20.16
C SER A 15 -20.20 -2.32 19.77
N ILE A 16 -19.98 -3.64 19.76
CA ILE A 16 -18.69 -4.22 19.33
C ILE A 16 -18.41 -3.89 17.86
N LEU A 17 -19.43 -3.93 16.99
CA LEU A 17 -19.27 -3.58 15.59
C LEU A 17 -18.95 -2.10 15.38
N ASP A 18 -19.52 -1.20 16.18
CA ASP A 18 -19.21 0.23 16.12
C ASP A 18 -17.76 0.50 16.58
N ASP A 19 -17.32 -0.16 17.65
CA ASP A 19 -15.92 -0.13 18.09
C ASP A 19 -14.96 -0.65 17.01
N VAL A 20 -15.29 -1.77 16.37
CA VAL A 20 -14.51 -2.32 15.26
C VAL A 20 -14.49 -1.34 14.09
N ALA A 21 -15.61 -0.71 13.75
CA ALA A 21 -15.69 0.25 12.65
C ALA A 21 -14.86 1.50 12.92
N THR A 22 -14.91 2.05 14.13
CA THR A 22 -14.11 3.23 14.52
C THR A 22 -12.62 2.92 14.53
N MET A 23 -12.22 1.77 15.09
CA MET A 23 -10.82 1.32 15.08
C MET A 23 -10.32 1.01 13.68
N THR A 24 -11.14 0.38 12.83
CA THR A 24 -10.81 0.13 11.42
C THR A 24 -10.62 1.45 10.68
N LYS A 25 -11.50 2.43 10.91
CA LYS A 25 -11.36 3.77 10.33
C LYS A 25 -10.08 4.48 10.78
N LEU A 26 -9.72 4.37 12.05
CA LEU A 26 -8.49 4.95 12.57
C LEU A 26 -7.24 4.26 12.01
N ALA A 27 -7.24 2.93 11.97
CA ALA A 27 -6.18 2.14 11.38
C ALA A 27 -6.01 2.49 9.89
N ALA A 28 -7.11 2.49 9.13
CA ALA A 28 -7.14 2.89 7.72
C ALA A 28 -6.58 4.31 7.52
N LYS A 29 -6.93 5.27 8.38
CA LYS A 29 -6.39 6.64 8.31
C LYS A 29 -4.87 6.67 8.56
N LYS A 30 -4.36 5.88 9.51
CA LYS A 30 -2.92 5.82 9.78
C LYS A 30 -2.15 5.06 8.69
N THR A 31 -2.75 4.05 8.08
CA THR A 31 -2.15 3.29 6.98
C THR A 31 -2.37 3.95 5.60
N ALA A 32 -3.28 4.92 5.48
CA ALA A 32 -3.54 5.64 4.23
C ALA A 32 -2.31 6.37 3.70
N GLY A 33 -1.39 6.80 4.58
CA GLY A 33 -0.15 7.40 4.11
C GLY A 33 0.78 6.38 3.45
N VAL A 34 0.84 5.18 3.99
CA VAL A 34 1.65 4.07 3.43
C VAL A 34 1.03 3.53 2.14
N LEU A 35 -0.30 3.63 2.00
CA LEU A 35 -1.05 3.16 0.83
C LEU A 35 -0.64 3.86 -0.47
N GLY A 36 -0.22 5.13 -0.41
CA GLY A 36 0.27 5.84 -1.59
C GLY A 36 1.52 5.19 -2.18
N ASP A 37 2.40 4.69 -1.32
CA ASP A 37 3.61 3.97 -1.74
C ASP A 37 3.28 2.57 -2.28
N ASP A 38 2.39 1.84 -1.59
CA ASP A 38 1.93 0.51 -2.02
C ASP A 38 1.27 0.55 -3.40
N LEU A 39 0.47 1.58 -3.67
CA LEU A 39 -0.10 1.83 -5.00
C LEU A 39 0.98 2.13 -6.04
N ALA A 40 1.91 3.01 -5.74
CA ALA A 40 2.94 3.43 -6.69
C ALA A 40 3.86 2.25 -7.06
N LEU A 41 4.33 1.50 -6.06
CA LEU A 41 5.21 0.35 -6.25
C LEU A 41 4.52 -0.80 -6.97
N ASN A 42 3.29 -1.16 -6.59
CA ASN A 42 2.55 -2.21 -7.30
C ASN A 42 2.20 -1.79 -8.73
N ALA A 43 1.79 -0.53 -8.96
CA ALA A 43 1.50 -0.07 -10.32
C ALA A 43 2.77 -0.12 -11.19
N GLN A 44 3.92 0.32 -10.68
CA GLN A 44 5.19 0.28 -11.42
C GLN A 44 5.67 -1.15 -11.71
N GLN A 45 5.48 -2.08 -10.77
CA GLN A 45 5.93 -3.45 -10.95
C GLN A 45 5.12 -4.21 -12.01
N VAL A 46 3.85 -3.84 -12.19
CA VAL A 46 2.96 -4.48 -13.18
C VAL A 46 3.05 -3.81 -14.56
N THR A 47 3.51 -2.56 -14.65
CA THR A 47 3.79 -1.91 -15.94
C THR A 47 4.98 -2.55 -16.67
N GLY A 48 4.86 -2.69 -17.99
CA GLY A 48 5.89 -3.26 -18.86
C GLY A 48 5.69 -4.74 -19.23
N VAL A 49 4.60 -5.35 -18.76
CA VAL A 49 4.07 -6.59 -19.32
C VAL A 49 3.24 -6.22 -20.56
N GLN A 50 3.06 -7.14 -21.52
CA GLN A 50 2.17 -6.86 -22.66
C GLN A 50 0.80 -6.38 -22.14
N ALA A 51 0.23 -5.31 -22.72
CA ALA A 51 -1.01 -4.68 -22.24
C ALA A 51 -2.16 -5.68 -21.98
N SER A 52 -2.29 -6.72 -22.82
CA SER A 52 -3.30 -7.78 -22.68
C SER A 52 -3.14 -8.68 -21.44
N ARG A 53 -1.99 -8.60 -20.75
CA ARG A 53 -1.55 -9.46 -19.64
C ARG A 53 -1.37 -8.70 -18.33
N GLU A 54 -1.52 -7.38 -18.31
CA GLU A 54 -1.36 -6.58 -17.09
C GLU A 54 -2.42 -6.90 -16.03
N LEU A 55 -3.70 -6.98 -16.41
CA LEU A 55 -4.79 -7.30 -15.48
C LEU A 55 -4.68 -8.70 -14.84
N PRO A 56 -4.36 -9.78 -15.60
CA PRO A 56 -4.03 -11.08 -15.02
C PRO A 56 -2.85 -11.05 -14.05
N VAL A 57 -1.82 -10.24 -14.32
CA VAL A 57 -0.68 -10.07 -13.41
C VAL A 57 -1.12 -9.38 -12.13
N VAL A 58 -1.89 -8.29 -12.19
CA VAL A 58 -2.46 -7.64 -10.98
C VAL A 58 -3.24 -8.65 -10.14
N LEU A 59 -4.07 -9.48 -10.77
CA LEU A 59 -4.83 -10.52 -10.06
C LEU A 59 -3.94 -11.61 -9.44
N ALA A 60 -2.85 -12.00 -10.11
CA ALA A 60 -1.90 -12.96 -9.57
C ALA A 60 -1.16 -12.40 -8.35
N VAL A 61 -0.74 -11.13 -8.41
CA VAL A 61 -0.11 -10.43 -7.29
C VAL A 61 -1.11 -10.27 -6.14
N ALA A 62 -2.35 -9.86 -6.41
CA ALA A 62 -3.40 -9.74 -5.39
C ALA A 62 -3.67 -11.09 -4.68
N LYS A 63 -3.70 -12.20 -5.42
CA LYS A 63 -3.81 -13.54 -4.82
C LYS A 63 -2.60 -13.88 -3.95
N GLY A 64 -1.38 -13.58 -4.40
CA GLY A 64 -0.17 -13.76 -3.61
C GLY A 64 -0.17 -12.92 -2.33
N SER A 65 -0.62 -11.67 -2.44
CA SER A 65 -0.79 -10.74 -1.32
C SER A 65 -1.77 -11.24 -0.26
N LEU A 66 -2.91 -11.82 -0.68
CA LEU A 66 -3.85 -12.45 0.25
C LEU A 66 -3.21 -13.59 1.03
N VAL A 67 -2.41 -14.44 0.37
CA VAL A 67 -1.69 -15.54 1.04
C VAL A 67 -0.66 -14.99 2.02
N ASN A 68 0.10 -13.96 1.64
CA ASN A 68 1.04 -13.27 2.53
C ASN A 68 0.34 -12.73 3.77
N LYS A 69 -0.77 -12.01 3.61
CA LYS A 69 -1.56 -11.42 4.70
C LYS A 69 -2.21 -12.50 5.59
N ALA A 70 -2.63 -13.63 5.01
CA ALA A 70 -3.12 -14.78 5.76
C ALA A 70 -2.06 -15.41 6.68
N ILE A 71 -0.77 -15.23 6.39
CA ILE A 71 0.34 -15.68 7.24
C ILE A 71 0.77 -14.56 8.22
N LEU A 72 0.89 -13.33 7.73
CA LEU A 72 1.33 -12.16 8.52
C LEU A 72 0.36 -11.82 9.65
N VAL A 73 -0.95 -11.85 9.40
CA VAL A 73 -1.96 -11.46 10.41
C VAL A 73 -1.94 -12.39 11.63
N PRO A 74 -2.01 -13.72 11.49
CA PRO A 74 -1.86 -14.63 12.62
C PRO A 74 -0.51 -14.50 13.32
N ALA A 75 0.58 -14.32 12.57
CA ALA A 75 1.91 -14.13 13.16
C ALA A 75 1.97 -12.86 14.03
N ALA A 76 1.42 -11.74 13.54
CA ALA A 76 1.35 -10.49 14.27
C ALA A 76 0.46 -10.58 15.52
N LEU A 77 -0.68 -11.27 15.42
CA LEU A 77 -1.57 -11.56 16.56
C LEU A 77 -0.87 -12.44 17.61
N LEU A 78 -0.10 -13.43 17.16
CA LEU A 78 0.66 -14.31 18.03
C LEU A 78 1.75 -13.54 18.78
N ILE A 79 2.50 -12.67 18.09
CA ILE A 79 3.48 -11.77 18.71
C ILE A 79 2.78 -10.86 19.73
N SER A 80 1.61 -10.30 19.38
CA SER A 80 0.81 -9.46 20.27
C SER A 80 0.39 -10.16 21.55
N TRP A 81 0.18 -11.48 21.50
CA TRP A 81 -0.22 -12.27 22.66
C TRP A 81 0.97 -12.72 23.51
N LEU A 82 2.07 -13.20 22.89
CA LEU A 82 3.24 -13.68 23.65
C LEU A 82 4.06 -12.53 24.23
N VAL A 83 4.27 -11.46 23.46
CA VAL A 83 5.23 -10.40 23.79
C VAL A 83 4.64 -9.02 23.42
N PRO A 84 3.59 -8.53 24.13
CA PRO A 84 2.91 -7.28 23.76
C PRO A 84 3.83 -6.05 23.76
N TRP A 85 4.87 -6.04 24.60
CA TRP A 85 5.83 -4.94 24.67
C TRP A 85 6.65 -4.79 23.38
N LEU A 86 6.73 -5.84 22.54
CA LEU A 86 7.45 -5.83 21.28
C LEU A 86 6.72 -5.02 20.18
N ILE A 87 5.43 -4.73 20.37
CA ILE A 87 4.63 -3.96 19.41
C ILE A 87 5.21 -2.56 19.21
N THR A 88 5.52 -1.85 20.30
CA THR A 88 6.09 -0.48 20.24
C THR A 88 7.46 -0.42 19.53
N PRO A 89 8.46 -1.25 19.86
CA PRO A 89 9.73 -1.25 19.13
C PRO A 89 9.57 -1.73 17.68
N LEU A 90 8.67 -2.69 17.38
CA LEU A 90 8.37 -3.07 15.99
C LEU A 90 7.77 -1.90 15.20
N LEU A 91 6.84 -1.14 15.80
CA LEU A 91 6.28 0.08 15.22
C LEU A 91 7.37 1.13 14.97
N MET A 92 8.22 1.39 15.96
CA MET A 92 9.31 2.37 15.82
C MET A 92 10.31 1.95 14.74
N LEU A 93 10.63 0.66 14.65
CA LEU A 93 11.49 0.13 13.58
C LEU A 93 10.82 0.27 12.20
N GLY A 94 9.52 -0.04 12.09
CA GLY A 94 8.75 0.18 10.86
C GLY A 94 8.72 1.66 10.46
N GLY A 95 8.48 2.56 11.42
CA GLY A 95 8.51 4.00 11.18
C GLY A 95 9.89 4.54 10.80
N ALA A 96 10.96 3.99 11.39
CA ALA A 96 12.34 4.31 10.99
C ALA A 96 12.66 3.80 9.58
N PHE A 97 12.24 2.57 9.25
CA PHE A 97 12.40 1.98 7.93
C PHE A 97 11.68 2.79 6.85
N LEU A 98 10.44 3.23 7.11
CA LEU A 98 9.69 4.14 6.23
C LEU A 98 10.42 5.46 5.97
N CYS A 99 10.94 6.10 7.01
CA CYS A 99 11.70 7.34 6.88
C CYS A 99 12.99 7.11 6.08
N PHE A 100 13.65 5.98 6.29
CA PHE A 100 14.84 5.58 5.55
C PHE A 100 14.52 5.35 4.06
N GLU A 101 13.51 4.55 3.74
CA GLU A 101 13.14 4.26 2.35
C GLU A 101 12.58 5.51 1.64
N GLY A 102 11.83 6.35 2.35
CA GLY A 102 11.40 7.65 1.84
C GLY A 102 12.58 8.56 1.50
N PHE A 103 13.63 8.57 2.34
CA PHE A 103 14.87 9.30 2.08
C PHE A 103 15.64 8.71 0.91
N GLU A 104 15.78 7.37 0.85
CA GLU A 104 16.45 6.68 -0.25
C GLU A 104 15.78 6.97 -1.58
N LYS A 105 14.44 6.92 -1.67
CA LYS A 105 13.68 7.28 -2.89
C LYS A 105 13.92 8.73 -3.32
N LEU A 106 14.01 9.67 -2.38
CA LEU A 106 14.29 11.07 -2.69
C LEU A 106 15.75 11.27 -3.13
N ALA A 107 16.69 10.65 -2.40
CA ALA A 107 18.12 10.69 -2.67
C ALA A 107 18.44 10.07 -4.03
N HIS A 108 17.92 8.88 -4.35
CA HIS A 108 18.15 8.20 -5.62
C HIS A 108 17.63 9.03 -6.81
N LYS A 109 16.49 9.73 -6.63
CA LYS A 109 15.94 10.63 -7.65
C LYS A 109 16.77 11.89 -7.88
N TRP A 110 17.49 12.36 -6.86
CA TRP A 110 18.34 13.56 -6.93
C TRP A 110 19.81 13.26 -7.27
N LEU A 111 20.35 12.12 -6.84
CA LEU A 111 21.75 11.71 -7.03
C LEU A 111 21.96 10.84 -8.28
N HIS A 112 20.97 10.03 -8.68
CA HIS A 112 21.10 9.06 -9.77
C HIS A 112 20.07 9.29 -10.90
N ALA A 113 19.70 10.55 -11.15
CA ALA A 113 18.81 10.92 -12.26
C ALA A 113 19.36 10.49 -13.64
N ALA A 114 20.67 10.33 -13.79
CA ALA A 114 21.33 9.87 -15.02
C ALA A 114 21.39 8.33 -15.16
N GLU A 115 21.20 7.57 -14.07
CA GLU A 115 21.35 6.10 -14.07
C GLU A 115 20.02 5.36 -14.34
N SER A 116 18.89 6.04 -14.15
CA SER A 116 17.55 5.57 -14.57
C SER A 116 17.45 5.39 -16.10
N GLU A 117 18.21 6.16 -16.90
CA GLU A 117 18.29 5.94 -18.35
C GLU A 117 19.09 4.68 -18.72
N THR A 118 20.05 4.27 -17.88
CA THR A 118 20.86 3.06 -18.11
C THR A 118 20.09 1.78 -17.76
N GLU A 119 19.25 1.77 -16.72
CA GLU A 119 18.32 0.65 -16.46
C GLU A 119 17.25 0.53 -17.56
N HIS A 120 16.69 1.66 -18.03
CA HIS A 120 15.75 1.64 -19.15
C HIS A 120 16.40 1.09 -20.43
N ARG A 121 17.67 1.43 -20.69
CA ARG A 121 18.45 0.86 -21.80
C ARG A 121 18.77 -0.63 -21.64
N GLN A 122 19.04 -1.10 -20.42
CA GLN A 122 19.28 -2.52 -20.16
C GLN A 122 18.00 -3.36 -20.28
N ILE A 123 16.84 -2.82 -19.86
CA ILE A 123 15.54 -3.45 -20.07
C ILE A 123 15.18 -3.49 -21.57
N VAL A 124 15.45 -2.41 -22.31
CA VAL A 124 15.25 -2.36 -23.77
C VAL A 124 16.21 -3.31 -24.51
N GLN A 125 17.44 -3.50 -24.01
CA GLN A 125 18.38 -4.50 -24.56
C GLN A 125 17.97 -5.95 -24.21
N ALA A 126 17.43 -6.20 -23.01
CA ALA A 126 16.90 -7.51 -22.63
C ALA A 126 15.61 -7.86 -23.41
N LEU A 127 14.80 -6.85 -23.78
CA LEU A 127 13.64 -6.99 -24.65
C LEU A 127 14.00 -7.23 -26.13
N ALA A 128 15.25 -7.03 -26.52
CA ALA A 128 15.74 -7.27 -27.89
C ALA A 128 16.21 -8.71 -28.13
N ASP A 129 16.26 -9.54 -27.08
CA ASP A 129 16.67 -10.95 -27.18
C ASP A 129 15.44 -11.85 -27.45
N PRO A 130 15.32 -12.54 -28.61
CA PRO A 130 14.12 -13.29 -29.00
C PRO A 130 13.82 -14.53 -28.14
N VAL A 131 14.61 -14.79 -27.09
CA VAL A 131 14.52 -15.96 -26.21
C VAL A 131 14.24 -15.54 -24.76
N VAL A 132 13.57 -14.41 -24.53
CA VAL A 132 12.90 -14.20 -23.24
C VAL A 132 11.65 -15.05 -23.24
N ASP A 133 11.65 -16.12 -22.44
CA ASP A 133 10.44 -16.83 -22.07
C ASP A 133 9.51 -15.84 -21.36
N LEU A 134 8.56 -15.27 -22.11
CA LEU A 134 7.58 -14.30 -21.64
C LEU A 134 6.90 -14.78 -20.35
N VAL A 135 6.72 -16.09 -20.19
CA VAL A 135 6.13 -16.69 -18.99
C VAL A 135 7.09 -16.64 -17.80
N ALA A 136 8.39 -16.85 -18.02
CA ALA A 136 9.40 -16.68 -16.97
C ALA A 136 9.49 -15.22 -16.51
N PHE A 137 9.46 -14.27 -17.46
CA PHE A 137 9.46 -12.84 -17.15
C PHE A 137 8.21 -12.41 -16.36
N GLU A 138 7.01 -12.84 -16.77
CA GLU A 138 5.77 -12.59 -16.03
C GLU A 138 5.83 -13.18 -14.60
N LYS A 139 6.35 -14.41 -14.44
CA LYS A 139 6.50 -15.05 -13.13
C LYS A 139 7.46 -14.30 -12.22
N ASP A 140 8.59 -13.83 -12.75
CA ASP A 140 9.57 -13.07 -11.97
C ASP A 140 9.01 -11.72 -11.54
N LYS A 141 8.26 -11.04 -12.42
CA LYS A 141 7.52 -9.82 -12.07
C LYS A 141 6.49 -10.06 -10.96
N ILE A 142 5.67 -11.10 -11.07
CA ILE A 142 4.69 -11.47 -10.03
C ILE A 142 5.41 -11.77 -8.72
N LYS A 143 6.49 -12.55 -8.75
CA LYS A 143 7.25 -12.93 -7.55
C LYS A 143 7.93 -11.73 -6.89
N GLY A 144 8.48 -10.83 -7.69
CA GLY A 144 9.03 -9.56 -7.21
C GLY A 144 7.96 -8.72 -6.52
N ALA A 145 6.80 -8.56 -7.16
CA ALA A 145 5.71 -7.78 -6.60
C ALA A 145 5.12 -8.37 -5.31
N VAL A 146 4.95 -9.68 -5.25
CA VAL A 146 4.49 -10.37 -4.03
C VAL A 146 5.48 -10.22 -2.87
N ARG A 147 6.79 -10.14 -3.15
CA ARG A 147 7.81 -9.90 -2.10
C ARG A 147 7.76 -8.46 -1.59
N THR A 148 7.63 -7.48 -2.47
CA THR A 148 7.49 -6.07 -2.09
C THR A 148 6.21 -5.86 -1.28
N ASP A 149 5.09 -6.42 -1.74
CA ASP A 149 3.82 -6.38 -0.99
C ASP A 149 3.92 -7.05 0.38
N PHE A 150 4.69 -8.14 0.55
CA PHE A 150 4.89 -8.75 1.87
C PHE A 150 5.50 -7.76 2.87
N ILE A 151 6.52 -7.00 2.44
CA ILE A 151 7.20 -6.02 3.29
C ILE A 151 6.25 -4.87 3.63
N LEU A 152 5.58 -4.30 2.62
CA LEU A 152 4.60 -3.22 2.81
C LEU A 152 3.41 -3.67 3.66
N SER A 153 2.95 -4.90 3.48
CA SER A 153 1.87 -5.51 4.27
C SER A 153 2.27 -5.70 5.73
N ALA A 154 3.51 -6.12 5.99
CA ALA A 154 4.01 -6.24 7.36
C ALA A 154 3.93 -4.89 8.09
N GLU A 155 4.27 -3.81 7.41
CA GLU A 155 4.18 -2.46 7.95
C GLU A 155 2.73 -2.04 8.27
N ILE A 156 1.81 -2.21 7.31
CA ILE A 156 0.37 -1.94 7.50
C ILE A 156 -0.19 -2.74 8.68
N VAL A 157 0.19 -4.02 8.79
CA VAL A 157 -0.24 -4.92 9.88
C VAL A 157 0.31 -4.44 11.22
N VAL A 158 1.58 -4.03 11.29
CA VAL A 158 2.20 -3.50 12.51
C VAL A 158 1.54 -2.18 12.94
N ILE A 159 1.31 -1.25 12.02
CA ILE A 159 0.59 0.03 12.27
C ILE A 159 -0.83 -0.23 12.79
N THR A 160 -1.54 -1.16 12.15
CA THR A 160 -2.90 -1.54 12.55
C THR A 160 -2.88 -2.16 13.94
N LEU A 161 -1.96 -3.10 14.20
CA LEU A 161 -1.80 -3.75 15.50
C LEU A 161 -1.49 -2.73 16.61
N GLY A 162 -0.66 -1.74 16.33
CA GLY A 162 -0.40 -0.62 17.24
C GLY A 162 -1.65 0.20 17.57
N THR A 163 -2.52 0.40 16.58
CA THR A 163 -3.76 1.17 16.73
C THR A 163 -4.80 0.42 17.58
N VAL A 164 -4.82 -0.92 17.49
CA VAL A 164 -5.73 -1.78 18.26
C VAL A 164 -5.06 -2.46 19.45
N ALA A 165 -3.88 -1.99 19.87
CA ALA A 165 -3.07 -2.64 20.90
C ALA A 165 -3.78 -2.74 22.26
N ALA A 166 -4.70 -1.82 22.56
CA ALA A 166 -5.50 -1.81 23.79
C ALA A 166 -6.85 -2.56 23.65
N ALA A 167 -7.24 -2.96 22.45
CA ALA A 167 -8.54 -3.59 22.18
C ALA A 167 -8.56 -5.07 22.62
N SER A 168 -9.76 -5.64 22.72
CA SER A 168 -9.93 -7.09 22.97
C SER A 168 -9.42 -7.93 21.79
N LEU A 169 -9.08 -9.21 22.04
CA LEU A 169 -8.55 -10.09 20.99
C LEU A 169 -9.48 -10.20 19.77
N MET A 170 -10.80 -10.31 19.99
CA MET A 170 -11.79 -10.39 18.92
C MET A 170 -11.82 -9.14 18.07
N GLN A 171 -11.75 -7.96 18.70
CA GLN A 171 -11.66 -6.69 17.99
C GLN A 171 -10.35 -6.59 17.19
N ARG A 172 -9.20 -6.98 17.77
CA ARG A 172 -7.90 -6.99 17.05
C ARG A 172 -7.94 -7.86 15.80
N VAL A 173 -8.45 -9.09 15.93
CA VAL A 173 -8.59 -10.02 14.81
C VAL A 173 -9.47 -9.42 13.73
N THR A 174 -10.64 -8.90 14.10
CA THR A 174 -11.62 -8.38 13.15
C THR A 174 -11.07 -7.16 12.40
N VAL A 175 -10.44 -6.23 13.11
CA VAL A 175 -9.83 -5.04 12.51
C VAL A 175 -8.64 -5.41 11.60
N LEU A 176 -7.75 -6.30 12.03
CA LEU A 176 -6.60 -6.72 11.21
C LEU A 176 -7.01 -7.44 9.93
N VAL A 177 -7.98 -8.35 10.03
CA VAL A 177 -8.54 -9.04 8.86
C VAL A 177 -9.28 -8.05 7.96
N GLY A 178 -10.10 -7.18 8.55
CA GLY A 178 -10.84 -6.15 7.82
C GLY A 178 -9.93 -5.21 7.04
N ILE A 179 -8.88 -4.66 7.68
CA ILE A 179 -7.86 -3.85 7.01
C ILE A 179 -7.12 -4.65 5.95
N SER A 180 -6.71 -5.88 6.24
CA SER A 180 -5.97 -6.71 5.27
C SER A 180 -6.77 -6.92 3.98
N ILE A 181 -8.07 -7.22 4.10
CA ILE A 181 -8.97 -7.37 2.95
C ILE A 181 -9.20 -6.03 2.27
N LEU A 182 -9.54 -4.98 3.04
CA LEU A 182 -9.83 -3.64 2.52
C LEU A 182 -8.65 -3.08 1.73
N MET A 183 -7.43 -3.21 2.24
CA MET A 183 -6.22 -2.74 1.56
C MET A 183 -5.94 -3.58 0.32
N THR A 184 -6.09 -4.91 0.38
CA THR A 184 -5.89 -5.75 -0.79
C THR A 184 -6.88 -5.40 -1.91
N VAL A 185 -8.17 -5.29 -1.59
CA VAL A 185 -9.19 -4.94 -2.60
C VAL A 185 -9.00 -3.49 -3.07
N GLY A 186 -8.73 -2.56 -2.15
CA GLY A 186 -8.56 -1.14 -2.44
C GLY A 186 -7.34 -0.87 -3.32
N VAL A 187 -6.16 -1.32 -2.91
CA VAL A 187 -4.89 -1.09 -3.60
C VAL A 187 -4.91 -1.76 -4.97
N TYR A 188 -5.13 -3.08 -5.03
CA TYR A 188 -5.12 -3.79 -6.31
C TYR A 188 -6.30 -3.42 -7.21
N GLY A 189 -7.43 -3.01 -6.64
CA GLY A 189 -8.56 -2.46 -7.39
C GLY A 189 -8.23 -1.12 -8.04
N LEU A 190 -7.56 -0.22 -7.31
CA LEU A 190 -7.03 1.03 -7.85
C LEU A 190 -5.97 0.79 -8.93
N VAL A 191 -5.00 -0.09 -8.69
CA VAL A 191 -3.97 -0.45 -9.68
C VAL A 191 -4.60 -1.03 -10.95
N ALA A 192 -5.54 -1.97 -10.81
CA ALA A 192 -6.29 -2.51 -11.96
C ALA A 192 -7.08 -1.42 -12.71
N GLY A 193 -7.63 -0.45 -11.98
CA GLY A 193 -8.29 0.71 -12.55
C GLY A 193 -7.35 1.58 -13.38
N ILE A 194 -6.15 1.87 -12.86
CA ILE A 194 -5.11 2.65 -13.55
C ILE A 194 -4.70 1.97 -14.86
N VAL A 195 -4.38 0.67 -14.80
CA VAL A 195 -4.05 -0.15 -15.98
C VAL A 195 -5.17 -0.10 -17.01
N LYS A 196 -6.42 -0.23 -16.56
CA LYS A 196 -7.57 -0.25 -17.47
C LYS A 196 -7.85 1.11 -18.12
N LEU A 197 -7.48 2.22 -17.47
CA LEU A 197 -7.56 3.55 -18.07
C LEU A 197 -6.56 3.71 -19.23
N ASP A 198 -5.39 3.07 -19.15
CA ASP A 198 -4.39 3.07 -20.23
C ASP A 198 -4.87 2.27 -21.45
N ASP A 199 -5.38 1.06 -21.23
CA ASP A 199 -6.02 0.23 -22.25
C ASP A 199 -7.19 0.96 -22.94
N LEU A 200 -8.01 1.66 -22.14
CA LEU A 200 -9.12 2.47 -22.65
C LEU A 200 -8.60 3.62 -23.51
N GLY A 201 -7.49 4.25 -23.12
CA GLY A 201 -6.82 5.29 -23.91
C GLY A 201 -6.42 4.79 -25.30
N LEU A 202 -5.76 3.63 -25.36
CA LEU A 202 -5.37 2.98 -26.61
C LEU A 202 -6.58 2.60 -27.47
N HIS A 203 -7.63 2.05 -26.86
CA HIS A 203 -8.85 1.68 -27.57
C HIS A 203 -9.58 2.90 -28.16
N LEU A 204 -9.66 4.00 -27.41
CA LEU A 204 -10.28 5.25 -27.86
C LEU A 204 -9.48 5.93 -28.98
N GLN A 205 -8.15 5.78 -28.99
CA GLN A 205 -7.30 6.32 -30.05
C GLN A 205 -7.54 5.63 -31.41
N ARG A 206 -7.98 4.36 -31.41
CA ARG A 206 -8.32 3.60 -32.62
C ARG A 206 -9.73 3.88 -33.17
N SER A 207 -10.53 4.68 -32.48
CA SER A 207 -11.92 4.99 -32.89
C SER A 207 -11.98 6.01 -34.04
N ASP A 208 -13.05 5.99 -34.85
CA ASP A 208 -13.21 6.92 -35.98
C ASP A 208 -13.57 8.37 -35.59
N SER A 209 -14.10 8.57 -34.38
CA SER A 209 -14.51 9.88 -33.88
C SER A 209 -13.31 10.71 -33.42
N SER A 210 -13.17 11.93 -33.94
CA SER A 210 -12.14 12.90 -33.53
C SER A 210 -12.18 13.21 -32.03
N LEU A 211 -13.37 13.29 -31.44
CA LEU A 211 -13.55 13.49 -30.00
C LEU A 211 -13.01 12.30 -29.18
N ARG A 212 -13.30 11.06 -29.60
CA ARG A 212 -12.80 9.86 -28.92
C ARG A 212 -11.28 9.74 -29.02
N ARG A 213 -10.70 10.06 -30.19
CA ARG A 213 -9.23 10.11 -30.35
C ARG A 213 -8.58 11.16 -29.46
N ALA A 214 -9.21 12.33 -29.31
CA ALA A 214 -8.71 13.38 -28.43
C ALA A 214 -8.73 12.94 -26.95
N ILE A 215 -9.82 12.31 -26.49
CA ILE A 215 -9.92 11.76 -25.13
C ILE A 215 -8.88 10.64 -24.92
N GLY A 216 -8.74 9.72 -25.88
CA GLY A 216 -7.75 8.64 -25.81
C GLY A 216 -6.32 9.16 -25.71
N SER A 217 -5.96 10.16 -26.52
CA SER A 217 -4.66 10.84 -26.45
C SER A 217 -4.44 11.53 -25.11
N GLY A 218 -5.48 12.18 -24.56
CA GLY A 218 -5.44 12.79 -23.23
C GLY A 218 -5.17 11.78 -22.12
N LEU A 219 -5.83 10.61 -22.15
CA LEU A 219 -5.62 9.53 -21.18
C LEU A 219 -4.18 8.99 -21.22
N LEU A 220 -3.66 8.71 -22.43
CA LEU A 220 -2.29 8.20 -22.61
C LEU A 220 -1.23 9.20 -22.14
N GLN A 221 -1.46 10.50 -22.34
CA GLN A 221 -0.57 11.56 -21.83
C GLN A 221 -0.68 11.73 -20.31
N ALA A 222 -1.85 11.47 -19.72
CA ALA A 222 -2.08 11.57 -18.29
C ALA A 222 -1.48 10.40 -17.50
N ALA A 223 -1.40 9.19 -18.09
CA ALA A 223 -0.91 8.00 -17.40
C ALA A 223 0.52 8.16 -16.81
N PRO A 224 1.53 8.67 -17.55
CA PRO A 224 2.86 8.91 -16.97
C PRO A 224 2.86 9.96 -15.85
N TRP A 225 2.00 10.97 -15.94
CA TRP A 225 1.89 12.00 -14.92
C TRP A 225 1.23 11.46 -13.65
N LEU A 226 0.20 10.63 -13.79
CA LEU A 226 -0.44 9.92 -12.70
C LEU A 226 0.55 9.04 -11.92
N MET A 227 1.41 8.29 -12.62
CA MET A 227 2.43 7.46 -11.97
C MET A 227 3.47 8.29 -11.22
N LYS A 228 3.89 9.44 -11.77
CA LYS A 228 4.82 10.37 -11.11
C LYS A 228 4.20 11.03 -9.88
N THR A 229 2.94 11.43 -9.94
CA THR A 229 2.24 12.05 -8.80
C THR A 229 1.98 11.04 -7.70
N LEU A 230 1.56 9.82 -8.03
CA LEU A 230 1.43 8.73 -7.06
C LEU A 230 2.74 8.46 -6.33
N SER A 231 3.87 8.40 -7.05
CA SER A 231 5.18 8.23 -6.42
C SER A 231 5.54 9.37 -5.48
N LEU A 232 5.31 10.64 -5.87
CA LEU A 232 5.58 11.80 -5.00
C LEU A 232 4.69 11.81 -3.75
N VAL A 233 3.39 11.56 -3.93
CA VAL A 233 2.43 11.47 -2.83
C VAL A 233 2.79 10.32 -1.90
N GLY A 234 3.14 9.16 -2.46
CA GLY A 234 3.61 8.00 -1.70
C GLY A 234 4.83 8.33 -0.84
N THR A 235 5.88 8.93 -1.42
CA THR A 235 7.07 9.33 -0.67
C THR A 235 6.75 10.34 0.45
N ALA A 236 5.95 11.37 0.16
CA ALA A 236 5.55 12.35 1.18
C ALA A 236 4.78 11.68 2.34
N ALA A 237 3.97 10.69 2.01
CA ALA A 237 3.14 9.99 2.96
C ALA A 237 3.92 8.96 3.80
N MET A 238 4.98 8.35 3.26
CA MET A 238 5.94 7.54 4.04
C MET A 238 6.59 8.37 5.16
N PHE A 239 7.02 9.60 4.88
CA PHE A 239 7.58 10.50 5.89
C PHE A 239 6.55 10.92 6.93
N MET A 240 5.34 11.26 6.50
CA MET A 240 4.26 11.68 7.41
C MET A 240 3.89 10.56 8.39
N VAL A 241 3.79 9.32 7.91
CA VAL A 241 3.44 8.16 8.73
C VAL A 241 4.63 7.71 9.59
N GLY A 242 5.82 7.55 8.99
CA GLY A 242 7.03 7.13 9.71
C GLY A 242 7.42 8.12 10.81
N GLY A 243 7.44 9.42 10.48
CA GLY A 243 7.66 10.49 11.45
C GLY A 243 6.61 10.52 12.56
N GLY A 244 5.33 10.33 12.21
CA GLY A 244 4.24 10.25 13.18
C GLY A 244 4.41 9.08 14.16
N ILE A 245 4.81 7.91 13.68
CA ILE A 245 5.06 6.72 14.51
C ILE A 245 6.27 6.94 15.44
N LEU A 246 7.36 7.51 14.93
CA LEU A 246 8.56 7.81 15.71
C LEU A 246 8.30 8.84 16.81
N LEU A 247 7.54 9.90 16.51
CA LEU A 247 7.17 10.92 17.49
C LEU A 247 6.29 10.34 18.62
N HIS A 248 5.36 9.43 18.30
CA HIS A 248 4.57 8.74 19.32
C HIS A 248 5.39 7.75 20.15
N GLY A 249 6.36 7.07 19.54
CA GLY A 249 7.24 6.12 20.23
C GLY A 249 8.28 6.79 21.14
N TRP A 250 8.55 8.08 20.95
CA TRP A 250 9.52 8.84 21.73
C TRP A 250 8.90 10.14 22.29
N PRO A 251 8.22 10.08 23.45
CA PRO A 251 7.50 11.23 24.02
C PRO A 251 8.34 12.50 24.20
N ALA A 252 9.65 12.36 24.46
CA ALA A 252 10.56 13.50 24.62
C ALA A 252 10.85 14.27 23.32
N LEU A 253 10.68 13.65 22.15
CA LEU A 253 10.86 14.27 20.83
C LEU A 253 9.56 14.95 20.40
N ALA A 254 8.40 14.37 20.75
CA ALA A 254 7.09 15.00 20.53
C ALA A 254 7.00 16.39 21.20
N HIS A 255 7.40 16.49 22.48
CA HIS A 255 7.44 17.78 23.18
C HIS A 255 8.47 18.77 22.61
N GLY A 256 9.60 18.29 22.08
CA GLY A 256 10.59 19.13 21.42
C GLY A 256 10.10 19.72 20.09
N VAL A 257 9.37 18.93 19.29
CA VAL A 257 8.77 19.39 18.03
C VAL A 257 7.62 20.37 18.29
N GLU A 258 6.75 20.10 19.27
CA GLU A 258 5.70 21.05 19.68
C GLU A 258 6.29 22.41 20.06
N GLY A 259 7.41 22.43 20.80
CA GLY A 259 8.11 23.67 21.16
C GLY A 259 8.71 24.43 19.97
N VAL A 260 9.15 23.74 18.91
CA VAL A 260 9.66 24.38 17.68
C VAL A 260 8.52 24.86 16.79
N THR A 261 7.45 24.08 16.64
CA THR A 261 6.27 24.47 15.84
C THR A 261 5.46 25.61 16.48
N ALA A 262 5.43 25.68 17.82
CA ALA A 262 4.80 26.78 18.54
C ALA A 262 5.56 28.12 18.40
N GLY A 263 6.84 28.08 17.99
CA GLY A 263 7.63 29.26 17.65
C GLY A 263 7.51 29.71 16.19
N TRP A 264 6.77 28.96 15.35
CA TRP A 264 6.59 29.22 13.92
C TRP A 264 5.13 29.61 13.57
N GLY A 265 4.38 30.14 14.55
CA GLY A 265 3.05 30.73 14.39
C GLY A 265 3.05 32.23 14.64
#